data_AF-D3T5M9-F1
#
_entry.id   AF-D3T5M9-F1
#
_cell.length_a   1.000
_cell.length_b   1.000
_cell.length_c   1.000
_cell.angle_alpha   90.00
_cell.angle_beta   90.00
_cell.angle_gamma   90.00
#
_symmetry.space_group_name_H-M   'P 1'
#
loop_
_entity.id
_entity.type
_entity.pdbx_description
1 polymer ?
#
loop_
_entity_poly.entity_id
_entity_poly.type
_entity_poly.pdbx_seq_one_letter_code
_entity_poly.pdbx_strand_id
1 'polypeptide(L)'
;MRDVFKALGDSEKETFLGGDIVVDNSIDKLLDKRDYTISSSSIELTTATYKRWVEVFGITVFETTSWVKYEHDNYSILNIVGYDHVVSRNLLAPAWSYSWSGKTAWIFGDKAYSTADLTMIDLGIPIQTVQVGVWGDIYNNAGGWVNKL
;
A
#
# COMPACT_ATOMS: atom_id res chain seq x y z
N MET A 1 -18.07 -23.00 0.29
CA MET A 1 -17.66 -21.61 0.60
C MET A 1 -16.12 -21.57 0.66
N ARG A 2 -15.45 -21.82 -0.49
CA ARG A 2 -14.01 -22.20 -0.53
C ARG A 2 -13.13 -21.27 -1.39
N ASP A 3 -13.68 -20.18 -1.93
CA ASP A 3 -13.02 -19.37 -2.96
C ASP A 3 -13.10 -17.86 -2.69
N VAL A 4 -12.55 -17.39 -1.58
CA VAL A 4 -12.39 -15.94 -1.31
C VAL A 4 -11.14 -15.37 -2.02
N PHE A 5 -10.20 -16.24 -2.42
CA PHE A 5 -8.87 -15.84 -2.92
C PHE A 5 -8.75 -15.74 -4.44
N LYS A 6 -9.80 -16.03 -5.21
CA LYS A 6 -9.77 -15.89 -6.68
C LYS A 6 -9.73 -14.43 -7.17
N ALA A 7 -9.95 -13.46 -6.28
CA ALA A 7 -9.99 -12.03 -6.59
C ALA A 7 -8.69 -11.26 -6.26
N LEU A 8 -7.59 -11.95 -5.96
CA LEU A 8 -6.27 -11.35 -5.65
C LEU A 8 -5.32 -11.33 -6.85
N GLY A 9 -5.87 -11.28 -8.06
CA GLY A 9 -5.11 -11.09 -9.30
C GLY A 9 -5.58 -9.82 -9.98
N ASP A 10 -4.79 -8.76 -9.85
CA ASP A 10 -4.21 -8.00 -10.96
C ASP A 10 -3.63 -6.68 -10.41
N SER A 11 -2.43 -6.34 -10.89
CA SER A 11 -1.70 -5.14 -10.54
C SER A 11 -2.32 -3.92 -11.22
N GLU A 12 -2.87 -2.98 -10.46
CA GLU A 12 -3.42 -1.74 -11.00
C GLU A 12 -2.51 -0.55 -10.67
N LYS A 13 -2.32 0.33 -11.66
CA LYS A 13 -1.44 1.49 -11.64
C LYS A 13 -2.30 2.72 -11.95
N GLU A 14 -2.34 3.71 -11.07
CA GLU A 14 -2.88 5.04 -11.38
C GLU A 14 -2.02 6.16 -10.76
N THR A 15 -1.99 7.32 -11.42
CA THR A 15 -1.18 8.50 -11.07
C THR A 15 -2.13 9.67 -10.82
N PHE A 16 -2.05 10.32 -9.65
CA PHE A 16 -2.77 11.57 -9.38
C PHE A 16 -1.83 12.68 -8.90
N LEU A 17 -2.09 13.89 -9.40
CA LEU A 17 -1.34 15.11 -9.08
C LEU A 17 -1.88 15.74 -7.79
N GLY A 18 -1.01 15.89 -6.78
CA GLY A 18 -1.22 16.82 -5.67
C GLY A 18 -1.42 16.17 -4.31
N GLY A 19 -0.30 15.96 -3.60
CA GLY A 19 -0.17 16.14 -2.14
C GLY A 19 -0.80 15.13 -1.19
N ASP A 20 -1.96 14.56 -1.49
CA ASP A 20 -2.64 13.54 -0.68
C ASP A 20 -3.10 12.38 -1.57
N ILE A 21 -2.58 11.18 -1.34
CA ILE A 21 -3.01 9.96 -2.04
C ILE A 21 -3.98 9.21 -1.12
N VAL A 22 -5.28 9.37 -1.39
CA VAL A 22 -6.33 8.45 -0.93
C VAL A 22 -6.86 7.75 -2.18
N VAL A 23 -6.64 6.44 -2.28
CA VAL A 23 -7.24 5.61 -3.34
C VAL A 23 -8.72 5.43 -3.01
N ASP A 24 -9.60 6.09 -3.76
CA ASP A 24 -11.06 5.92 -3.69
C ASP A 24 -11.58 5.54 -5.09
N ASN A 25 -12.39 4.49 -5.15
CA ASN A 25 -12.77 3.80 -6.39
C ASN A 25 -13.96 4.51 -7.07
N SER A 26 -13.78 5.78 -7.46
CA SER A 26 -14.81 6.57 -8.15
C SER A 26 -14.32 7.06 -9.51
N ILE A 27 -15.05 6.65 -10.56
CA ILE A 27 -14.80 7.03 -11.95
C ILE A 27 -15.34 8.45 -12.18
N ASP A 28 -14.47 9.45 -12.36
CA ASP A 28 -14.74 10.54 -13.33
C ASP A 28 -13.51 11.45 -13.65
N LYS A 29 -13.20 11.50 -14.95
CA LYS A 29 -12.69 12.59 -15.82
C LYS A 29 -11.39 13.39 -15.53
N LEU A 30 -10.43 13.14 -16.43
CA LEU A 30 -9.64 14.08 -17.24
C LEU A 30 -9.49 15.53 -16.76
N LEU A 31 -8.24 15.92 -16.42
CA LEU A 31 -7.81 17.32 -16.43
C LEU A 31 -6.44 17.50 -17.09
N ASP A 32 -6.38 18.63 -17.80
CA ASP A 32 -5.47 19.01 -18.87
C ASP A 32 -4.01 19.20 -18.44
N LYS A 33 -3.08 18.73 -19.27
CA LYS A 33 -1.63 18.71 -19.02
C LYS A 33 -1.05 20.08 -19.35
N ARG A 34 -0.72 20.89 -18.34
CA ARG A 34 0.12 22.10 -18.53
C ARG A 34 1.54 21.84 -18.05
N ASP A 35 2.47 21.95 -18.99
CA ASP A 35 3.91 21.90 -18.75
C ASP A 35 4.36 23.03 -17.83
N TYR A 36 4.83 22.68 -16.63
CA TYR A 36 5.65 23.54 -15.80
C TYR A 36 6.91 22.78 -15.43
N THR A 37 8.02 23.07 -16.11
CA THR A 37 9.35 22.68 -15.66
C THR A 37 9.81 23.69 -14.61
N ILE A 38 9.56 23.40 -13.33
CA ILE A 38 10.20 24.12 -12.24
C ILE A 38 11.47 23.34 -11.88
N SER A 39 12.62 23.85 -12.32
CA SER A 39 13.93 23.41 -11.88
C SER A 39 14.20 23.95 -10.47
N SER A 40 13.72 23.24 -9.45
CA SER A 40 14.27 23.32 -8.11
C SER A 40 14.48 21.90 -7.61
N SER A 41 15.71 21.54 -7.26
CA SER A 41 16.01 20.34 -6.47
C SER A 41 15.48 20.53 -5.04
N SER A 42 14.17 20.67 -4.90
CA SER A 42 13.49 20.68 -3.61
C SER A 42 13.37 19.23 -3.16
N ILE A 43 13.87 18.94 -1.95
CA ILE A 43 13.60 17.66 -1.31
C ILE A 43 12.10 17.62 -1.01
N GLU A 44 11.40 16.68 -1.63
CA GLU A 44 10.01 16.38 -1.40
C GLU A 44 9.90 15.24 -0.38
N LEU A 45 8.96 15.37 0.56
CA LEU A 45 8.65 14.35 1.54
C LEU A 45 7.30 13.72 1.20
N THR A 46 7.31 12.47 0.76
CA THR A 46 6.15 11.78 0.22
C THR A 46 5.82 10.54 1.03
N THR A 47 4.53 10.20 1.14
CA THR A 47 4.07 8.95 1.75
C THR A 47 3.27 8.13 0.73
N ALA A 48 3.81 6.99 0.31
CA ALA A 48 3.08 6.02 -0.49
C ALA A 48 2.24 5.14 0.42
N THR A 49 0.93 5.07 0.16
CA THR A 49 -0.02 4.27 0.94
C THR A 49 -0.70 3.27 0.04
N TYR A 50 -0.73 2.01 0.46
CA TYR A 50 -1.45 0.93 -0.20
C TYR A 50 -2.48 0.33 0.76
N LYS A 51 -3.73 0.27 0.30
CA LYS A 51 -4.83 -0.38 1.03
C LYS A 51 -5.28 -1.62 0.28
N ARG A 52 -5.53 -2.69 1.01
CA ARG A 52 -6.17 -3.89 0.48
C ARG A 52 -7.27 -4.33 1.41
N TRP A 53 -8.41 -4.72 0.84
CA TRP A 53 -9.54 -5.11 1.64
C TRP A 53 -10.28 -6.34 1.11
N VAL A 54 -11.08 -6.91 2.01
CA VAL A 54 -12.02 -7.99 1.75
C VAL A 54 -13.42 -7.46 2.03
N GLU A 55 -14.31 -7.68 1.07
CA GLU A 55 -15.72 -7.31 1.16
C GLU A 55 -16.62 -8.55 1.23
N VAL A 56 -17.69 -8.42 2.01
CA VAL A 56 -18.79 -9.39 2.08
C VAL A 56 -20.09 -8.59 1.95
N PHE A 57 -20.91 -8.89 0.93
CA PHE A 57 -22.13 -8.14 0.61
C PHE A 57 -21.92 -6.63 0.45
N GLY A 58 -20.78 -6.20 -0.11
CA GLY A 58 -20.42 -4.79 -0.29
C GLY A 58 -20.00 -4.07 0.99
N ILE A 59 -19.83 -4.81 2.10
CA ILE A 59 -19.31 -4.28 3.36
C ILE A 59 -17.86 -4.71 3.49
N THR A 60 -16.95 -3.74 3.64
CA THR A 60 -15.56 -4.02 3.97
C THR A 60 -15.46 -4.65 5.35
N VAL A 61 -15.10 -5.93 5.41
CA VAL A 61 -15.00 -6.69 6.67
C VAL A 61 -13.58 -6.75 7.19
N PHE A 62 -12.58 -6.59 6.32
CA PHE A 62 -11.17 -6.59 6.70
C PHE A 62 -10.41 -5.67 5.75
N GLU A 63 -9.57 -4.78 6.29
CA GLU A 63 -8.74 -3.86 5.51
C GLU A 63 -7.35 -3.79 6.12
N THR A 64 -6.33 -3.90 5.28
CA THR A 64 -4.94 -3.61 5.62
C THR A 64 -4.55 -2.28 5.00
N THR A 65 -3.78 -1.51 5.74
CA THR A 65 -3.12 -0.29 5.27
C THR A 65 -1.63 -0.44 5.47
N SER A 66 -0.87 -0.27 4.40
CA SER A 66 0.60 -0.29 4.38
C SER A 66 1.09 1.04 3.88
N TRP A 67 2.13 1.61 4.49
CA TRP A 67 2.70 2.87 4.02
C TRP A 67 4.21 2.90 4.16
N VAL A 68 4.85 3.64 3.24
CA VAL A 68 6.26 3.99 3.29
C VAL A 68 6.40 5.48 3.03
N LYS A 69 7.10 6.17 3.94
CA LYS A 69 7.37 7.59 3.90
C LYS A 69 8.83 7.81 3.56
N TYR A 70 9.10 8.62 2.54
CA TYR A 70 10.43 8.79 1.98
C TYR A 70 10.66 10.20 1.46
N GLU A 71 11.93 10.57 1.38
CA GLU A 71 12.40 11.85 0.82
C GLU A 71 12.98 11.61 -0.58
N HIS A 72 12.69 12.49 -1.55
CA HIS A 72 13.27 12.44 -2.88
C HIS A 72 13.53 13.84 -3.46
N ASP A 73 14.42 13.93 -4.44
CA ASP A 73 14.79 15.18 -5.12
C ASP A 73 14.47 15.18 -6.63
N ASN A 74 13.52 14.33 -7.03
CA ASN A 74 13.15 14.02 -8.43
C ASN A 74 14.25 13.33 -9.26
N TYR A 75 15.41 13.02 -8.67
CA TYR A 75 16.46 12.20 -9.28
C TYR A 75 16.67 10.88 -8.53
N SER A 76 16.49 10.90 -7.20
CA SER A 76 16.71 9.74 -6.34
C SER A 76 15.86 9.80 -5.08
N ILE A 77 15.63 8.63 -4.49
CA ILE A 77 15.15 8.53 -3.10
C ILE A 77 16.36 8.76 -2.19
N LEU A 78 16.28 9.76 -1.33
CA LEU A 78 17.34 10.16 -0.42
C LEU A 78 17.30 9.34 0.88
N ASN A 79 16.09 9.12 1.41
CA ASN A 79 15.91 8.45 2.69
C ASN A 79 14.51 7.85 2.84
N ILE A 80 14.38 6.81 3.67
CA ILE A 80 13.09 6.33 4.19
C ILE A 80 12.95 6.87 5.62
N VAL A 81 11.94 7.72 5.82
CA VAL A 81 11.68 8.42 7.07
C VAL A 81 10.80 7.60 8.01
N GLY A 82 10.00 6.69 7.46
CA GLY A 82 9.18 5.77 8.25
C GLY A 82 8.42 4.80 7.37
N TYR A 83 7.90 3.74 7.98
CA TYR A 83 7.03 2.79 7.33
C TYR A 83 6.22 2.03 8.37
N ASP A 84 5.02 1.59 8.01
CA ASP A 84 4.25 0.70 8.87
C ASP A 84 3.19 -0.09 8.09
N HIS A 85 2.75 -1.18 8.70
CA HIS A 85 1.68 -2.05 8.23
C HIS A 85 0.71 -2.34 9.35
N VAL A 86 -0.56 -2.05 9.10
CA VAL A 86 -1.64 -2.17 10.08
C VAL A 86 -2.89 -2.77 9.45
N VAL A 87 -3.75 -3.34 10.30
CA VAL A 87 -5.13 -3.63 9.94
C VAL A 87 -5.95 -2.41 10.31
N SER A 88 -6.45 -1.68 9.32
CA SER A 88 -7.25 -0.46 9.49
C SER A 88 -8.74 -0.75 9.71
N ARG A 89 -9.19 -1.96 9.39
CA ARG A 89 -10.55 -2.45 9.71
C ARG A 89 -10.55 -3.96 9.97
N ASN A 90 -11.24 -4.39 11.03
CA ASN A 90 -11.46 -5.80 11.32
C ASN A 90 -12.85 -6.05 11.92
N LEU A 91 -13.84 -6.34 11.08
CA LEU A 91 -15.18 -6.82 11.48
C LEU A 91 -15.25 -8.35 11.59
N LEU A 92 -14.15 -9.05 11.28
CA LEU A 92 -14.04 -10.51 11.44
C LEU A 92 -13.64 -10.89 12.87
N ALA A 93 -13.28 -9.93 13.71
CA ALA A 93 -13.12 -10.14 15.14
C ALA A 93 -14.48 -10.47 15.81
N PRO A 94 -14.54 -11.42 16.76
CA PRO A 94 -13.41 -12.15 17.36
C PRO A 94 -13.06 -13.47 16.65
N ALA A 95 -13.76 -13.83 15.57
CA ALA A 95 -13.57 -15.12 14.91
C ALA A 95 -12.12 -15.31 14.44
N TRP A 96 -11.51 -14.27 13.88
CA TRP A 96 -10.11 -14.28 13.51
C TRP A 96 -9.32 -13.15 14.17
N SER A 97 -8.13 -13.50 14.64
CA SER A 97 -7.10 -12.55 15.05
C SER A 97 -5.99 -12.50 14.00
N TYR A 98 -5.08 -11.55 14.16
CA TYR A 98 -3.97 -11.36 13.24
C TYR A 98 -2.70 -10.97 13.98
N SER A 99 -1.55 -11.27 13.37
CA SER A 99 -0.26 -10.79 13.81
C SER A 99 0.56 -10.28 12.62
N TRP A 100 1.37 -9.26 12.89
CA TRP A 100 2.34 -8.72 11.95
C TRP A 100 3.74 -9.14 12.36
N SER A 101 4.57 -9.50 11.38
CA SER A 101 5.99 -9.78 11.56
C SER A 101 6.81 -9.28 10.36
N GLY A 102 8.14 -9.28 10.50
CA GLY A 102 9.03 -9.03 9.36
C GLY A 102 8.91 -7.64 8.71
N LYS A 103 8.42 -6.63 9.45
CA LYS A 103 8.33 -5.25 8.95
C LYS A 103 9.72 -4.78 8.55
N THR A 104 9.89 -4.40 7.29
CA THR A 104 11.14 -3.91 6.73
C THR A 104 10.88 -2.90 5.62
N ALA A 105 11.89 -2.08 5.31
CA ALA A 105 11.86 -1.13 4.23
C ALA A 105 13.24 -0.96 3.61
N TRP A 106 13.28 -0.68 2.30
CA TRP A 106 14.52 -0.49 1.57
C TRP A 106 14.32 0.39 0.33
N ILE A 107 15.41 0.95 -0.15
CA ILE A 107 15.46 1.73 -1.40
C ILE A 107 16.03 0.81 -2.49
N PHE A 108 15.39 0.79 -3.66
CA PHE A 108 15.93 0.13 -4.84
C PHE A 108 15.58 0.92 -6.11
N GLY A 109 16.61 1.41 -6.80
CA GLY A 109 16.44 2.28 -7.95
C GLY A 109 15.79 3.60 -7.56
N ASP A 110 14.72 3.96 -8.25
CA ASP A 110 13.92 5.16 -8.04
C ASP A 110 12.77 4.96 -7.02
N LYS A 111 12.79 3.86 -6.27
CA LYS A 111 11.67 3.45 -5.41
C LYS A 111 12.06 3.20 -3.97
N ALA A 112 11.19 3.64 -3.06
CA ALA A 112 11.15 3.22 -1.67
C ALA A 112 10.12 2.11 -1.51
N TYR A 113 10.49 1.04 -0.81
CA TYR A 113 9.65 -0.13 -0.56
C TYR A 113 9.46 -0.34 0.94
N SER A 114 8.33 -0.91 1.31
CA SER A 114 8.15 -1.54 2.62
C SER A 114 7.32 -2.80 2.52
N THR A 115 7.68 -3.82 3.31
CA THR A 115 6.95 -5.08 3.39
C THR A 115 6.76 -5.54 4.83
N ALA A 116 5.69 -6.29 5.06
CA ALA A 116 5.48 -7.04 6.28
C ALA A 116 4.66 -8.31 6.01
N ASP A 117 4.83 -9.29 6.88
CA ASP A 117 4.07 -10.52 6.83
C ASP A 117 2.87 -10.42 7.77
N LEU A 118 1.69 -10.64 7.23
CA LEU A 118 0.43 -10.71 7.95
C LEU A 118 0.02 -12.17 8.10
N THR A 119 -0.04 -12.63 9.35
CA THR A 119 -0.56 -13.96 9.69
C THR A 119 -1.98 -13.85 10.23
N MET A 120 -2.91 -14.55 9.57
CA MET A 120 -4.27 -14.75 10.07
C MET A 120 -4.30 -15.94 11.02
N ILE A 121 -4.99 -15.80 12.14
CA ILE A 121 -5.02 -16.78 13.23
C ILE A 121 -6.48 -17.08 13.56
N ASP A 122 -6.81 -18.37 13.59
CA ASP A 122 -8.12 -18.89 14.00
C ASP A 122 -7.96 -19.72 15.28
N LEU A 123 -8.62 -19.31 16.35
CA LEU A 123 -8.53 -19.95 17.68
C LEU A 123 -7.09 -20.26 18.16
N GLY A 124 -6.15 -19.35 17.86
CA GLY A 124 -4.73 -19.49 18.22
C GLY A 124 -3.88 -20.29 17.23
N ILE A 125 -4.48 -20.83 16.16
CA ILE A 125 -3.79 -21.59 15.11
C ILE A 125 -3.57 -20.68 13.90
N PRO A 126 -2.31 -20.47 13.46
CA PRO A 126 -2.03 -19.79 12.18
C PRO A 126 -2.67 -20.55 11.02
N ILE A 127 -3.53 -19.89 10.25
CA ILE A 127 -4.23 -20.50 9.10
C ILE A 127 -3.61 -20.09 7.77
N GLN A 128 -3.05 -18.88 7.68
CA GLN A 128 -2.43 -18.37 6.47
C GLN A 128 -1.52 -17.19 6.80
N THR A 129 -0.37 -17.13 6.11
CA THR A 129 0.50 -15.95 6.11
C THR A 129 0.60 -15.40 4.70
N VAL A 130 0.54 -14.08 4.58
CA VAL A 130 0.76 -13.36 3.32
C VAL A 130 1.76 -12.23 3.55
N GLN A 131 2.63 -11.98 2.58
CA GLN A 131 3.44 -10.78 2.57
C GLN A 131 2.64 -9.65 1.93
N VAL A 132 2.54 -8.52 2.61
CA VAL A 132 1.96 -7.28 2.09
C VAL A 132 3.09 -6.31 1.84
N GLY A 133 3.11 -5.71 0.66
CA GLY A 133 4.11 -4.71 0.28
C GLY A 133 3.51 -3.43 -0.27
N VAL A 134 4.25 -2.35 -0.12
CA VAL A 134 3.96 -1.03 -0.67
C VAL A 134 5.24 -0.45 -1.27
N TRP A 135 5.10 0.32 -2.34
CA TRP A 135 6.19 1.07 -2.93
C TRP A 135 5.73 2.46 -3.35
N GLY A 136 6.67 3.41 -3.34
CA GLY A 136 6.53 4.73 -3.95
C GLY A 136 7.78 5.11 -4.74
N ASP A 137 7.64 5.91 -5.79
CA ASP A 137 8.75 6.36 -6.64
C ASP A 137 8.98 7.88 -6.63
N ILE A 138 10.13 8.30 -7.18
CA ILE A 138 10.50 9.73 -7.31
C ILE A 138 9.54 10.58 -8.16
N TYR A 139 8.60 9.95 -8.88
CA TYR A 139 7.58 10.62 -9.69
C TYR A 139 6.24 10.68 -8.96
N ASN A 140 6.23 10.42 -7.65
CA ASN A 140 5.04 10.36 -6.80
C ASN A 140 4.01 9.29 -7.26
N ASN A 141 4.45 8.23 -7.97
CA ASN A 141 3.60 7.06 -8.16
C ASN A 141 3.75 6.12 -6.97
N ALA A 142 2.68 5.37 -6.69
CA ALA A 142 2.68 4.36 -5.65
C ALA A 142 1.97 3.09 -6.11
N GLY A 143 2.25 2.00 -5.42
CA GLY A 143 1.54 0.74 -5.60
C GLY A 143 1.81 -0.20 -4.44
N GLY A 144 1.24 -1.38 -4.51
CA GLY A 144 1.47 -2.41 -3.51
C GLY A 144 1.13 -3.79 -4.03
N TRP A 145 1.36 -4.78 -3.19
CA TRP A 145 1.13 -6.18 -3.54
C TRP A 145 0.76 -7.00 -2.31
N VAL A 146 0.16 -8.15 -2.56
CA VAL A 146 -0.06 -9.20 -1.57
C VAL A 146 0.36 -10.53 -2.18
N ASN A 147 1.39 -11.15 -1.60
CA ASN A 147 1.90 -12.45 -2.04
C ASN A 147 1.64 -13.51 -0.97
N LYS A 148 1.26 -14.72 -1.40
CA LYS A 148 1.24 -15.88 -0.50
C LYS A 148 2.67 -16.30 -0.19
N LEU A 149 2.92 -16.65 1.08
CA LEU A 149 4.17 -17.26 1.54
C LEU A 149 4.03 -18.78 1.66
#